data_AF-A0A2N1UA98-F1
#
_entry.id   AF-A0A2N1UA98-F1
#
_cell.length_a   1.000
_cell.length_b   1.000
_cell.length_c   1.000
_cell.angle_alpha   90.00
_cell.angle_beta   90.00
_cell.angle_gamma   90.00
#
_symmetry.space_group_name_H-M   'P 1'
#
loop_
_entity.id
_entity.type
_entity.pdbx_description
1 polymer ?
#
loop_
_entity_poly.entity_id
_entity_poly.type
_entity_poly.pdbx_seq_one_letter_code
_entity_poly.pdbx_strand_id
1 'polypeptide(L)'
;MFVEKYKWGQGKDTRLWSSVAIALITAIGCWRLYDRLQATLDVTQTISLWISTVVPLGIFAIMAGVLYWLVNKPTVADFLIAAEGELKKVSFSSKQEIAVSTFVVIIVVILMAVMLGAADFCFNLFFADVIGI
;
A
#
# COMPACT_ATOMS: atom_id res chain seq x y z
N MET A 1 17.34 20.90 -21.89
CA MET A 1 17.91 19.62 -21.37
C MET A 1 16.82 18.57 -21.55
N PHE A 2 16.71 18.03 -22.76
CA PHE A 2 15.66 17.07 -23.08
C PHE A 2 15.98 15.76 -22.36
N VAL A 3 14.96 15.23 -21.68
CA VAL A 3 15.01 13.99 -20.92
C VAL A 3 15.28 12.85 -21.91
N GLU A 4 16.56 12.56 -22.14
CA GLU A 4 16.95 11.53 -23.09
C GLU A 4 16.53 10.17 -22.55
N LYS A 5 15.92 9.41 -23.44
CA LYS A 5 15.24 8.17 -23.17
C LYS A 5 16.27 7.06 -22.84
N TYR A 6 16.61 6.90 -21.56
CA TYR A 6 17.62 5.93 -21.10
C TYR A 6 17.11 4.47 -21.13
N LYS A 7 17.76 3.62 -21.93
CA LYS A 7 17.56 2.15 -22.07
C LYS A 7 16.09 1.70 -22.10
N TRP A 8 15.37 2.02 -23.16
CA TRP A 8 13.91 1.78 -23.27
C TRP A 8 13.50 0.31 -23.44
N GLY A 9 14.45 -0.59 -23.72
CA GLY A 9 14.18 -2.02 -23.87
C GLY A 9 14.18 -2.84 -22.58
N GLN A 10 14.73 -2.31 -21.47
CA GLN A 10 14.93 -3.07 -20.22
C GLN A 10 14.29 -2.34 -19.03
N GLY A 11 13.66 -3.08 -18.10
CA GLY A 11 13.06 -2.48 -16.90
C GLY A 11 11.73 -1.76 -17.14
N LYS A 12 11.11 -1.90 -18.32
CA LYS A 12 9.92 -1.13 -18.74
C LYS A 12 8.75 -1.32 -17.77
N ASP A 13 8.43 -2.58 -17.47
CA ASP A 13 7.25 -2.92 -16.68
C ASP A 13 7.46 -2.50 -15.22
N THR A 14 8.65 -2.75 -14.66
CA THR A 14 9.02 -2.34 -13.30
C THR A 14 8.96 -0.81 -13.12
N ARG A 15 9.42 -0.04 -14.10
CA ARG A 15 9.36 1.44 -14.10
C ARG A 15 7.93 1.96 -14.24
N LEU A 16 7.10 1.32 -15.07
CA LEU A 16 5.70 1.69 -15.26
C LEU A 16 4.90 1.41 -13.99
N TRP A 17 4.96 0.19 -13.46
CA TRP A 17 4.18 -0.19 -12.28
C TRP A 17 4.59 0.57 -11.02
N SER A 18 5.89 0.82 -10.84
CA SER A 18 6.36 1.65 -9.71
C SER A 18 5.88 3.10 -9.82
N SER A 19 5.90 3.68 -11.02
CA SER A 19 5.43 5.06 -11.22
C SER A 19 3.91 5.18 -11.07
N VAL A 20 3.15 4.20 -11.57
CA VAL A 20 1.69 4.11 -11.36
C VAL A 20 1.36 3.95 -9.88
N ALA A 21 2.06 3.09 -9.14
CA ALA A 21 1.84 2.90 -7.71
C ALA A 21 2.03 4.21 -6.92
N ILE A 22 3.12 4.95 -7.18
CA ILE A 22 3.37 6.22 -6.48
C ILE A 22 2.36 7.29 -6.93
N ALA A 23 1.97 7.31 -8.20
CA ALA A 23 0.94 8.22 -8.69
C ALA A 23 -0.43 7.96 -8.02
N LEU A 24 -0.82 6.69 -7.83
CA LEU A 24 -2.04 6.32 -7.11
C LEU A 24 -1.99 6.74 -5.65
N ILE A 25 -0.88 6.49 -4.95
CA ILE A 25 -0.70 6.92 -3.55
C ILE A 25 -0.82 8.44 -3.46
N THR A 26 -0.20 9.17 -4.39
CA THR A 26 -0.28 10.63 -4.45
C THR A 26 -1.72 11.10 -4.71
N ALA A 27 -2.43 10.46 -5.65
CA ALA A 27 -3.83 10.80 -5.95
C ALA A 27 -4.74 10.60 -4.71
N ILE A 28 -4.59 9.47 -4.01
CA ILE A 28 -5.34 9.20 -2.78
C ILE A 28 -4.98 10.23 -1.70
N GLY A 29 -3.70 10.57 -1.56
CA GLY A 29 -3.22 11.60 -0.64
C GLY A 29 -3.83 12.98 -0.93
N CYS A 30 -3.87 13.39 -2.21
CA CYS A 30 -4.48 14.64 -2.64
C CYS A 30 -6.00 14.64 -2.41
N TRP A 31 -6.68 13.52 -2.63
CA TRP A 31 -8.10 13.40 -2.32
C TRP A 31 -8.36 13.56 -0.81
N ARG A 32 -7.59 12.85 0.03
CA ARG A 32 -7.72 13.02 1.48
C ARG A 32 -7.39 14.43 1.96
N LEU A 33 -6.44 15.09 1.31
CA LEU A 33 -6.11 16.48 1.59
C LEU A 33 -7.26 17.42 1.23
N TYR A 34 -7.92 17.22 0.08
CA TYR A 34 -9.12 17.95 -0.33
C TYR A 34 -10.23 17.83 0.72
N ASP A 35 -10.56 16.61 1.16
CA ASP A 35 -11.61 16.36 2.15
C ASP A 35 -11.32 17.09 3.47
N ARG A 36 -10.05 17.10 3.91
CA ARG A 36 -9.62 17.76 5.16
C ARG A 36 -9.62 19.28 5.05
N LEU A 37 -9.21 19.84 3.91
CA LEU A 37 -9.25 21.29 3.68
C LEU A 37 -10.69 21.80 3.64
N GLN A 38 -11.57 21.09 2.94
CA GLN A 38 -12.99 21.44 2.86
C GLN A 38 -13.68 21.39 4.23
N ALA A 39 -13.34 20.41 5.06
CA ALA A 39 -13.92 20.28 6.40
C ALA A 39 -13.43 21.33 7.41
N THR A 40 -12.29 21.98 7.16
CA THR A 40 -11.63 22.88 8.12
C THR A 40 -11.81 24.38 7.77
N LEU A 41 -11.99 24.72 6.49
CA LEU A 41 -12.22 26.11 6.07
C LEU A 41 -13.71 26.45 5.95
N ASP A 42 -14.27 27.03 7.01
CA ASP A 42 -15.61 27.64 7.06
C ASP A 42 -15.59 29.14 6.64
N VAL A 43 -14.70 29.51 5.72
CA VAL A 43 -14.52 30.88 5.21
C VAL A 43 -15.11 30.98 3.81
N THR A 44 -15.87 32.05 3.51
CA THR A 44 -16.46 32.44 2.21
C THR A 44 -16.44 31.34 1.14
N GLN A 45 -17.59 30.71 0.89
CA GLN A 45 -17.78 29.55 -0.01
C GLN A 45 -16.93 29.57 -1.29
N THR A 46 -16.79 30.73 -1.91
CA THR A 46 -15.99 30.91 -3.13
C THR A 46 -14.49 30.74 -2.89
N ILE A 47 -13.91 31.34 -1.85
CA ILE A 47 -12.45 31.28 -1.60
C ILE A 47 -12.05 29.89 -1.09
N SER A 48 -12.88 29.26 -0.25
CA SER A 48 -12.65 27.90 0.27
C SER A 48 -12.60 26.85 -0.85
N LEU A 49 -13.48 26.95 -1.85
CA LEU A 49 -13.46 26.06 -3.02
C LEU A 49 -12.18 26.16 -3.86
N TRP A 50 -11.68 27.37 -4.08
CA TRP A 50 -10.46 27.57 -4.88
C TRP A 50 -9.21 27.04 -4.17
N ILE A 51 -9.07 27.31 -2.87
CA ILE A 51 -7.91 26.81 -2.10
C ILE A 51 -7.97 25.28 -1.97
N SER A 52 -9.15 24.72 -1.68
CA SER A 52 -9.33 23.28 -1.52
C SER A 52 -9.02 22.51 -2.81
N THR A 53 -9.30 23.07 -3.99
CA THR A 53 -9.05 22.39 -5.26
C THR A 53 -7.66 22.65 -5.85
N VAL A 54 -7.19 23.89 -5.83
CA VAL A 54 -5.93 24.29 -6.47
C VAL A 54 -4.72 23.73 -5.73
N VAL A 55 -4.76 23.68 -4.39
CA VAL A 55 -3.62 23.21 -3.58
C VAL A 55 -3.34 21.72 -3.80
N PRO A 56 -4.30 20.78 -3.66
CA PRO A 56 -4.06 19.37 -3.93
C PRO A 56 -3.71 19.07 -5.38
N LEU A 57 -4.31 19.80 -6.34
CA LEU A 57 -4.02 19.63 -7.76
C LEU A 57 -2.58 20.10 -8.09
N GLY A 58 -2.14 21.21 -7.50
CA GLY A 58 -0.77 21.70 -7.65
C GLY A 58 0.25 20.73 -7.06
N ILE A 59 -0.03 20.18 -5.88
CA ILE A 59 0.82 19.14 -5.25
C ILE A 59 0.88 17.89 -6.14
N PHE A 60 -0.25 17.46 -6.70
CA PHE A 60 -0.29 16.31 -7.60
C PHE A 60 0.56 16.53 -8.85
N ALA A 61 0.45 17.71 -9.48
CA ALA A 61 1.22 18.05 -10.68
C ALA A 61 2.73 18.10 -10.42
N ILE A 62 3.15 18.71 -9.29
CA ILE A 62 4.55 18.75 -8.88
C ILE A 62 5.08 17.34 -8.66
N MET A 63 4.33 16.51 -7.92
CA MET A 63 4.73 15.13 -7.64
C MET A 63 4.83 14.28 -8.91
N ALA A 64 3.88 14.44 -9.84
CA ALA A 64 3.93 13.77 -11.14
C ALA A 64 5.17 14.19 -11.95
N GLY A 65 5.53 15.47 -11.92
CA GLY A 65 6.76 15.98 -12.56
C GLY A 65 8.03 15.41 -11.94
N VAL A 66 8.09 15.35 -10.60
CA VAL A 66 9.22 14.73 -9.86
C VAL A 66 9.34 13.25 -10.18
N LEU A 67 8.22 12.52 -10.24
CA LEU A 67 8.21 11.10 -10.61
C LEU A 67 8.74 10.87 -12.01
N TYR A 68 8.28 11.67 -12.98
CA TYR A 68 8.78 11.58 -14.35
C TYR A 68 10.30 11.82 -14.42
N TRP A 69 10.80 12.82 -13.70
CA TRP A 69 12.23 13.10 -13.62
C TRP A 69 13.01 11.97 -12.94
N LEU A 70 12.50 11.44 -11.82
CA LEU A 70 13.15 10.38 -11.05
C LEU A 70 13.23 9.07 -11.84
N VAL A 71 12.16 8.67 -12.51
CA VAL A 71 12.10 7.43 -13.31
C VAL A 71 13.02 7.48 -14.52
N ASN A 72 13.29 8.67 -15.07
CA ASN A 72 14.23 8.81 -16.18
C ASN A 72 15.68 9.06 -15.74
N LYS A 73 15.94 9.18 -14.44
CA LYS A 73 17.31 9.31 -13.92
C LYS A 73 18.06 7.96 -14.10
N PRO A 74 19.28 7.95 -14.68
CA PRO A 74 19.98 6.71 -15.02
C PRO A 74 20.25 5.82 -13.80
N THR A 75 20.63 6.41 -12.66
CA THR A 75 20.87 5.68 -11.40
C THR A 75 19.64 4.90 -10.93
N VAL A 76 18.45 5.49 -11.05
CA VAL A 76 17.19 4.86 -10.62
C VAL A 76 16.78 3.81 -11.63
N ALA A 77 16.93 4.10 -12.93
CA ALA A 77 16.62 3.16 -13.99
C ALA A 77 17.48 1.88 -13.90
N ASP A 78 18.80 2.02 -13.70
CA ASP A 78 19.70 0.86 -13.56
C ASP A 78 19.39 0.05 -12.29
N PHE A 79 19.03 0.72 -11.17
CA PHE A 79 18.58 0.02 -9.97
C PHE A 79 17.30 -0.80 -10.20
N LEU A 80 16.29 -0.21 -10.86
CA LEU A 80 15.03 -0.91 -11.15
C LEU A 80 15.24 -2.09 -12.13
N ILE A 81 16.16 -1.96 -13.08
CA ILE A 81 16.53 -3.05 -13.99
C ILE A 81 17.22 -4.18 -13.21
N ALA A 82 18.15 -3.86 -12.30
CA ALA A 82 18.80 -4.85 -11.47
C ALA A 82 17.80 -5.56 -10.53
N ALA A 83 16.90 -4.79 -9.90
CA ALA A 83 15.84 -5.33 -9.04
C ALA A 83 14.92 -6.29 -9.81
N GLU A 84 14.51 -5.95 -11.04
CA GLU A 84 13.73 -6.86 -11.89
C GLU A 84 14.51 -8.15 -12.19
N GLY A 85 15.82 -8.04 -12.45
CA GLY A 85 16.70 -9.17 -12.65
C GLY A 85 16.78 -10.09 -11.44
N GLU A 86 16.85 -9.54 -10.23
CA GLU A 86 16.84 -10.31 -8.98
C GLU A 86 15.47 -10.94 -8.70
N LEU A 87 14.37 -10.22 -8.95
CA LEU A 87 13.02 -10.74 -8.77
C LEU A 87 12.73 -11.93 -9.69
N LYS A 88 13.29 -11.94 -10.91
CA LYS A 88 13.17 -13.09 -11.84
C LYS A 88 13.89 -14.35 -11.36
N LYS A 89 14.85 -14.23 -10.44
CA LYS A 89 15.53 -15.38 -9.83
C LYS A 89 14.73 -16.00 -8.70
N VAL A 90 13.72 -15.30 -8.18
CA VAL A 90 12.86 -15.79 -7.10
C VAL A 90 11.91 -16.84 -7.68
N SER A 91 12.10 -18.09 -7.29
CA SER A 91 11.13 -19.16 -7.53
C SER A 91 9.92 -18.93 -6.62
N PHE A 92 8.82 -18.39 -7.17
CA PHE A 92 7.55 -18.32 -6.47
C PHE A 92 7.02 -19.74 -6.20
N SER A 93 6.52 -19.96 -4.99
CA SER A 93 5.89 -21.23 -4.60
C SER A 93 4.75 -21.60 -5.55
N SER A 94 4.61 -22.89 -5.82
CA SER A 94 3.51 -23.38 -6.65
C SER A 94 2.16 -23.11 -5.96
N LYS A 95 1.09 -22.94 -6.74
CA LYS A 95 -0.28 -22.77 -6.21
C LYS A 95 -0.65 -23.88 -5.23
N GLN A 96 -0.14 -25.09 -5.44
CA GLN A 96 -0.35 -26.23 -4.56
C GLN A 96 0.37 -26.05 -3.20
N GLU A 97 1.62 -25.60 -3.21
CA GLU A 97 2.38 -25.35 -1.97
C GLU A 97 1.75 -24.24 -1.13
N ILE A 98 1.26 -23.17 -1.79
CA ILE A 98 0.54 -22.08 -1.14
C ILE A 98 -0.74 -22.60 -0.47
N ALA A 99 -1.51 -23.45 -1.17
CA ALA A 99 -2.73 -24.02 -0.65
C ALA A 99 -2.46 -24.94 0.57
N VAL A 100 -1.45 -25.80 0.49
CA VAL A 100 -1.05 -26.68 1.58
C VAL A 100 -0.58 -25.88 2.79
N SER A 101 0.29 -24.89 2.58
CA SER A 101 0.80 -24.03 3.66
C SER A 101 -0.34 -23.27 4.36
N THR A 102 -1.24 -22.66 3.58
CA THR A 102 -2.41 -21.94 4.13
C THR A 102 -3.35 -22.88 4.89
N PHE A 103 -3.60 -24.08 4.37
CA PHE A 103 -4.49 -25.06 5.01
C PHE A 103 -3.94 -25.51 6.37
N VAL A 104 -2.63 -25.76 6.47
CA VAL A 104 -1.98 -26.10 7.75
C VAL A 104 -2.16 -24.95 8.76
N VAL A 105 -1.92 -23.70 8.34
CA VAL A 105 -2.09 -22.53 9.21
C VAL A 105 -3.55 -22.43 9.69
N ILE A 106 -4.53 -22.62 8.82
CA ILE A 106 -5.96 -22.58 9.19
C ILE A 106 -6.26 -23.63 10.26
N ILE A 107 -5.78 -24.86 10.11
CA ILE A 107 -5.99 -25.93 11.10
C ILE A 107 -5.39 -25.55 12.45
N VAL A 108 -4.14 -25.07 12.46
CA VAL A 108 -3.45 -24.69 13.70
C VAL A 108 -4.19 -23.54 14.40
N VAL A 109 -4.65 -22.54 13.64
CA VAL A 109 -5.42 -21.41 14.19
C VAL A 109 -6.75 -21.87 14.77
N ILE A 110 -7.48 -22.75 14.08
CA ILE A 110 -8.74 -23.31 14.59
C ILE A 110 -8.50 -24.11 15.87
N LEU A 111 -7.47 -24.96 15.91
CA LEU A 111 -7.14 -25.74 17.10
C LEU A 111 -6.77 -24.84 18.28
N MET A 112 -5.99 -23.78 18.04
CA MET A 112 -5.65 -22.79 19.06
C MET A 112 -6.92 -22.05 19.55
N ALA A 113 -7.81 -21.66 18.64
CA ALA A 113 -9.06 -21.00 18.99
C ALA A 113 -9.98 -21.90 19.83
N VAL A 114 -10.09 -23.19 19.51
CA VAL A 114 -10.85 -24.17 20.31
C VAL A 114 -10.23 -24.36 21.69
N MET A 115 -8.90 -24.48 21.78
CA MET A 115 -8.22 -24.63 23.07
C MET A 115 -8.42 -23.41 23.96
N LEU A 116 -8.24 -22.21 23.42
CA LEU A 116 -8.46 -20.96 24.15
C LEU A 116 -9.93 -20.83 24.56
N GLY A 117 -10.87 -21.07 23.64
CA GLY A 117 -12.30 -21.02 23.94
C GLY A 117 -12.73 -22.04 25.00
N ALA A 118 -12.13 -23.23 25.01
CA ALA A 118 -12.37 -24.23 26.06
C ALA A 118 -11.82 -23.77 27.41
N ALA A 119 -10.62 -23.19 27.45
CA ALA A 119 -10.05 -22.63 28.67
C ALA A 119 -10.92 -21.47 29.20
N ASP A 120 -11.34 -20.55 28.33
CA ASP A 120 -12.23 -19.45 28.68
C ASP A 120 -13.57 -19.97 29.21
N PHE A 121 -14.14 -21.00 28.60
CA PHE A 121 -15.39 -21.61 29.07
C PHE A 121 -15.23 -22.26 30.45
N CYS A 122 -14.16 -23.04 30.66
CA CYS A 122 -13.85 -23.64 31.95
C CYS A 122 -13.63 -22.59 33.05
N PHE A 123 -12.91 -21.51 32.73
CA PHE A 123 -12.71 -20.42 33.68
C PHE A 123 -14.02 -19.70 34.00
N ASN A 124 -14.87 -19.42 33.01
CA ASN A 124 -16.18 -18.82 33.25
C ASN A 124 -17.05 -19.67 34.18
N LEU A 125 -17.12 -20.99 33.95
CA LEU A 125 -17.86 -21.90 34.84
C LEU A 125 -17.26 -21.93 36.25
N PHE A 126 -15.93 -22.02 36.35
CA PHE A 126 -15.25 -22.04 37.64
C PHE A 126 -15.48 -20.74 38.43
N PHE A 127 -15.36 -19.57 37.79
CA PHE A 127 -15.58 -18.30 38.45
C PHE A 127 -17.05 -18.09 38.84
N ALA A 128 -17.99 -18.44 37.96
CA ALA A 128 -19.42 -18.31 38.22
C ALA A 128 -19.91 -19.23 39.35
N ASP A 129 -19.56 -20.52 39.31
CA ASP A 129 -20.11 -21.51 40.26
C ASP A 129 -19.36 -21.54 41.59
N VAL A 130 -18.05 -21.26 41.60
CA VAL A 130 -17.23 -21.37 42.82
C VAL A 130 -17.04 -20.03 43.52
N ILE A 131 -16.84 -18.94 42.78
CA ILE A 131 -16.58 -17.61 43.36
C ILE A 131 -17.85 -16.76 43.44
N GLY A 132 -18.88 -17.05 42.62
CA GLY A 132 -20.17 -16.36 42.65
C GLY A 132 -20.13 -14.95 42.04
N ILE A 133 -19.16 -14.69 41.16
CA ILE A 133 -18.97 -13.45 40.38
C ILE A 133 -19.02 -13.83 38.90
#